data_AF-A0A8H5IPQ1-F1
#
_entry.id   AF-A0A8H5IPQ1-F1
#
_cell.length_a   1.000
_cell.length_b   1.000
_cell.length_c   1.000
_cell.angle_alpha   90.00
_cell.angle_beta   90.00
_cell.angle_gamma   90.00
#
_symmetry.space_group_name_H-M   'P 1'
#
loop_
_entity.id
_entity.type
_entity.pdbx_description
1 polymer ?
#
loop_
_entity_poly.entity_id
_entity_poly.type
_entity_poly.pdbx_seq_one_letter_code
_entity_poly.pdbx_strand_id
1 'polypeptide(L)'
;MPPQMYPLKPTNPEYRKYDDYFIDNWKHALKIAKVRKIFRVRDKELAASYRWKRHKRYGGKSVHRARLLFHGTTRACNAGEEKGNGKMKWCNKSDCGLCGIMKNSFKVSKSKSDMFVKSLHHRSQLHAMFICQVISERPQYMMVASQKRTAPDPGYDSVEGLAMGEGGILTERETVVYRDDAIVPVAVIMYETSPYKRIGMSNIITPGAPLAAAGGVGARPLPPRPTRRTFLSKLFGP
;
A
#
# COMPACT_ATOMS: atom_id res chain seq x y z
N MET A 1 -3.26 14.52 -18.55
CA MET A 1 -1.91 13.95 -18.33
C MET A 1 -1.73 13.57 -16.86
N PRO A 2 -0.99 12.49 -16.53
CA PRO A 2 -0.60 12.21 -15.16
C PRO A 2 0.23 13.39 -14.59
N PRO A 3 0.02 13.81 -13.33
CA PRO A 3 0.95 14.68 -12.63
C PRO A 3 2.35 14.08 -12.68
N GLN A 4 3.33 14.93 -12.95
CA GLN A 4 4.72 14.50 -13.00
C GLN A 4 5.23 14.29 -11.58
N MET A 5 6.08 13.28 -11.40
CA MET A 5 6.77 13.02 -10.15
C MET A 5 8.25 13.35 -10.30
N TYR A 6 8.79 14.07 -9.33
CA TYR A 6 10.16 14.57 -9.28
C TYR A 6 10.90 13.90 -8.13
N PRO A 7 12.17 13.48 -8.33
CA PRO A 7 12.95 12.90 -7.26
C PRO A 7 13.24 13.95 -6.19
N LEU A 8 13.08 13.57 -4.94
CA LEU A 8 13.54 14.36 -3.79
C LEU A 8 15.00 14.02 -3.52
N LYS A 9 15.82 15.06 -3.28
CA LYS A 9 17.18 14.88 -2.79
C LYS A 9 17.12 14.49 -1.29
N PRO A 10 18.06 13.69 -0.78
CA PRO A 10 18.11 13.37 0.66
C PRO A 10 18.21 14.60 1.57
N THR A 11 18.76 15.71 1.07
CA THR A 11 18.82 17.00 1.79
C THR A 11 17.48 17.74 1.86
N ASN A 12 16.45 17.29 1.14
CA ASN A 12 15.13 17.90 1.18
C ASN A 12 14.38 17.44 2.45
N PRO A 13 13.82 18.33 3.27
CA PRO A 13 13.07 17.95 4.48
C PRO A 13 11.90 16.99 4.21
N GLU A 14 11.24 17.10 3.07
CA GLU A 14 10.16 16.19 2.68
C GLU A 14 10.67 14.80 2.31
N TYR A 15 11.93 14.65 1.90
CA TYR A 15 12.54 13.33 1.74
C TYR A 15 12.55 12.64 3.11
N ARG A 16 13.16 13.28 4.11
CA ARG A 16 13.28 12.73 5.47
C ARG A 16 11.91 12.41 6.06
N LYS A 17 10.94 13.32 5.93
CA LYS A 17 9.55 13.09 6.38
C LYS A 17 8.95 11.79 5.81
N TYR A 18 9.08 11.54 4.51
CA TYR A 18 8.51 10.33 3.90
C TYR A 18 9.34 9.07 4.18
N ASP A 19 10.66 9.22 4.31
CA ASP A 19 11.59 8.15 4.68
C ASP A 19 11.28 7.65 6.10
N ASP A 20 11.30 8.56 7.09
CA ASP A 20 10.98 8.28 8.49
C ASP A 20 9.57 7.70 8.60
N TYR A 21 8.58 8.33 7.96
CA TYR A 21 7.20 7.83 7.96
C TYR A 21 7.09 6.40 7.43
N PHE A 22 7.88 6.03 6.41
CA PHE A 22 7.89 4.67 5.87
C PHE A 22 8.60 3.66 6.77
N ILE A 23 9.75 4.04 7.34
CA ILE A 23 10.53 3.16 8.21
C ILE A 23 9.82 2.93 9.54
N ASP A 24 9.26 3.97 10.16
CA ASP A 24 8.54 3.89 11.44
C ASP A 24 7.27 3.04 11.35
N ASN A 25 6.67 2.97 10.15
CA ASN A 25 5.49 2.18 9.86
C ASN A 25 5.81 0.84 9.18
N TRP A 26 7.09 0.45 9.09
CA TRP A 26 7.48 -0.85 8.56
C TRP A 26 7.22 -1.95 9.60
N LYS A 27 6.33 -2.90 9.27
CA LYS A 27 5.91 -3.97 10.19
C LYS A 27 6.44 -5.37 9.85
N HIS A 28 7.29 -5.51 8.82
CA HIS A 28 7.84 -6.81 8.46
C HIS A 28 9.07 -7.17 9.30
N ALA A 29 8.87 -7.92 10.38
CA ALA A 29 9.94 -8.35 11.28
C ALA A 29 11.09 -9.14 10.61
N LEU A 30 10.82 -9.85 9.51
CA LEU A 30 11.80 -10.70 8.81
C LEU A 30 12.46 -10.02 7.60
N LYS A 31 12.08 -8.78 7.28
CA LYS A 31 12.60 -8.06 6.11
C LYS A 31 13.05 -6.68 6.52
N ILE A 32 14.18 -6.26 5.95
CA ILE A 32 14.65 -4.89 6.08
C ILE A 32 14.25 -4.16 4.80
N ALA A 33 13.59 -3.02 4.93
CA ALA A 33 13.36 -2.12 3.80
C ALA A 33 14.51 -1.11 3.70
N LYS A 34 15.01 -0.91 2.49
CA LYS A 34 15.97 0.14 2.18
C LYS A 34 15.37 1.07 1.14
N VAL A 35 15.06 2.30 1.55
CA VAL A 35 14.62 3.34 0.64
C VAL A 35 15.77 3.69 -0.31
N ARG A 36 15.48 3.68 -1.61
CA ARG A 36 16.44 3.99 -2.68
C ARG A 36 16.19 5.35 -3.28
N LYS A 37 14.92 5.71 -3.47
CA LYS A 37 14.53 7.02 -4.01
C LYS A 37 13.10 7.35 -3.60
N ILE A 38 12.84 8.62 -3.33
CA ILE A 38 11.49 9.14 -3.08
C ILE A 38 11.17 10.12 -4.19
N PHE A 39 10.01 9.96 -4.80
CA PHE A 39 9.47 10.91 -5.78
C PHE A 39 8.21 11.57 -5.25
N ARG A 40 8.02 12.85 -5.52
CA ARG A 40 6.84 13.61 -5.12
C ARG A 40 6.28 14.41 -6.30
N VAL A 41 4.95 14.57 -6.31
CA VAL A 41 4.30 15.56 -7.18
C VAL A 41 4.52 16.95 -6.59
N ARG A 42 4.95 17.93 -7.41
CA ARG A 42 5.11 19.31 -6.91
C ARG A 42 3.75 19.92 -6.59
N ASP A 43 3.68 20.77 -5.58
CA ASP A 43 2.41 21.35 -5.12
C ASP A 43 1.63 22.07 -6.22
N LYS A 44 2.32 22.82 -7.08
CA LYS A 44 1.69 23.48 -8.24
C LYS A 44 1.06 22.49 -9.22
N GLU A 45 1.70 21.35 -9.46
CA GLU A 45 1.22 20.34 -10.40
C GLU A 45 0.10 19.51 -9.79
N LEU A 46 0.21 19.19 -8.50
CA LEU A 46 -0.86 18.56 -7.76
C LEU A 46 -2.08 19.48 -7.77
N ALA A 47 -1.91 20.75 -7.39
CA ALA A 47 -2.96 21.77 -7.38
C ALA A 47 -3.69 21.92 -8.72
N ALA A 48 -2.95 21.90 -9.83
CA ALA A 48 -3.51 22.00 -11.18
C ALA A 48 -4.21 20.71 -11.64
N SER A 49 -3.89 19.56 -11.05
CA SER A 49 -4.36 18.26 -11.52
C SER A 49 -5.87 18.06 -11.31
N TYR A 50 -6.52 17.42 -12.28
CA TYR A 50 -7.94 17.07 -12.19
C TYR A 50 -8.28 16.23 -10.95
N ARG A 51 -7.41 15.28 -10.59
CA ARG A 51 -7.61 14.42 -9.41
C ARG A 51 -7.62 15.23 -8.12
N TRP A 52 -6.75 16.23 -8.00
CA TRP A 52 -6.70 17.08 -6.82
C TRP A 52 -7.92 17.98 -6.71
N LYS A 53 -8.38 18.55 -7.83
CA LYS A 53 -9.62 19.34 -7.87
C LYS A 53 -10.82 18.53 -7.38
N ARG A 54 -10.92 17.26 -7.80
CA ARG A 54 -11.95 16.34 -7.30
C ARG A 54 -11.77 15.98 -5.84
N HIS A 55 -10.54 15.67 -5.42
CA HIS A 55 -10.22 15.35 -4.03
C HIS A 55 -10.58 16.50 -3.08
N LYS A 56 -10.21 17.74 -3.43
CA LYS A 56 -10.62 18.94 -2.71
C LYS A 56 -12.14 19.14 -2.70
N ARG A 57 -12.82 18.93 -3.83
CA ARG A 57 -14.29 19.04 -3.90
C ARG A 57 -14.97 18.02 -2.99
N TYR A 58 -14.50 16.77 -2.99
CA TYR A 58 -15.05 15.72 -2.14
C TYR A 58 -14.75 15.97 -0.66
N GLY A 59 -13.50 16.31 -0.33
CA GLY A 59 -13.10 16.58 1.06
C GLY A 59 -13.70 17.85 1.62
N GLY A 60 -13.97 18.86 0.79
CA GLY A 60 -14.49 20.15 1.25
C GLY A 60 -13.64 20.69 2.41
N LYS A 61 -14.29 20.94 3.55
CA LYS A 61 -13.59 21.36 4.77
C LYS A 61 -12.71 20.27 5.35
N SER A 62 -12.98 18.99 5.18
CA SER A 62 -12.19 17.88 5.74
C SER A 62 -10.84 17.62 5.04
N VAL A 63 -10.58 18.22 3.88
CA VAL A 63 -9.37 17.92 3.10
C VAL A 63 -8.06 18.22 3.85
N HIS A 64 -8.07 19.18 4.78
CA HIS A 64 -6.89 19.51 5.60
C HIS A 64 -6.63 18.48 6.73
N ARG A 65 -7.61 17.63 7.04
CA ARG A 65 -7.50 16.54 8.02
C ARG A 65 -7.31 15.18 7.35
N ALA A 66 -7.15 15.16 6.03
CA ALA A 66 -6.87 13.93 5.30
C ALA A 66 -5.56 13.30 5.79
N ARG A 67 -5.58 11.99 5.99
CA ARG A 67 -4.44 11.20 6.48
C ARG A 67 -3.50 10.90 5.33
N LEU A 68 -2.21 10.82 5.63
CA LEU A 68 -1.28 10.12 4.75
C LEU A 68 -1.39 8.63 5.03
N LEU A 69 -1.56 7.82 3.98
CA LEU A 69 -1.63 6.36 4.07
C LEU A 69 -0.83 5.73 2.93
N PHE A 70 -0.37 4.51 3.17
CA PHE A 70 0.35 3.72 2.18
C PHE A 70 -0.59 2.97 1.25
N HIS A 71 -0.21 2.87 -0.01
CA HIS A 71 -0.88 2.02 -0.97
C HIS A 71 0.15 1.24 -1.79
N GLY A 72 0.16 -0.08 -1.57
CA GLY A 72 0.99 -1.00 -2.32
C GLY A 72 0.49 -1.22 -3.75
N THR A 73 1.40 -1.39 -4.71
CA THR A 73 1.02 -1.59 -6.11
C THR A 73 1.95 -2.54 -6.85
N THR A 74 1.55 -2.99 -8.03
CA THR A 74 2.43 -3.74 -8.93
C THR A 74 3.30 -2.78 -9.75
N ARG A 75 4.56 -3.18 -9.96
CA ARG A 75 5.50 -2.48 -10.83
C ARG A 75 6.02 -3.45 -11.88
N ALA A 76 5.67 -3.23 -13.15
CA ALA A 76 6.07 -4.08 -14.28
C ALA A 76 7.07 -3.39 -15.23
N CYS A 77 7.67 -2.27 -14.81
CA CYS A 77 8.55 -1.44 -15.63
C CYS A 77 9.66 -0.80 -14.80
N ASN A 78 10.51 0.00 -15.44
CA ASN A 78 11.69 0.61 -14.83
C ASN A 78 11.42 2.01 -14.22
N ALA A 79 10.15 2.39 -14.07
CA ALA A 79 9.80 3.64 -13.41
C ALA A 79 10.45 3.68 -12.01
N GLY A 80 11.12 4.78 -11.69
CA GLY A 80 11.84 4.99 -10.44
C GLY A 80 13.34 4.69 -10.51
N GLU A 81 13.84 4.13 -11.60
CA GLU A 81 15.26 3.85 -11.84
C GLU A 81 15.96 4.93 -12.68
N GLU A 82 15.34 6.09 -12.85
CA GLU A 82 15.93 7.17 -13.64
C GLU A 82 17.23 7.68 -13.00
N LYS A 83 18.29 7.82 -13.81
CA LYS A 83 19.60 8.33 -13.37
C LYS A 83 19.50 9.79 -12.90
N GLY A 84 20.31 10.15 -11.91
CA GLY A 84 20.41 11.50 -11.37
C GLY A 84 19.06 12.07 -10.90
N ASN A 85 18.79 13.32 -11.28
CA ASN A 85 17.55 14.06 -10.97
C ASN A 85 16.42 13.81 -11.99
N GLY A 86 16.46 12.68 -12.71
CA GLY A 86 15.45 12.34 -13.69
C GLY A 86 14.05 12.25 -13.09
N LYS A 87 13.09 12.92 -13.72
CA LYS A 87 11.65 12.80 -13.42
C LYS A 87 11.16 11.39 -13.76
N MET A 88 10.19 10.87 -13.00
CA MET A 88 9.70 9.52 -13.21
C MET A 88 9.03 9.35 -14.59
N LYS A 89 9.37 8.29 -15.32
CA LYS A 89 8.83 7.98 -16.65
C LYS A 89 7.74 6.91 -16.57
N TRP A 90 6.59 7.19 -17.19
CA TRP A 90 5.42 6.30 -17.13
C TRP A 90 5.35 5.37 -18.35
N CYS A 91 5.32 4.05 -18.13
CA CYS A 91 5.10 3.07 -19.20
C CYS A 91 3.62 2.88 -19.56
N ASN A 92 3.31 2.22 -20.67
CA ASN A 92 1.95 1.88 -21.12
C ASN A 92 1.54 0.42 -20.82
N LYS A 93 2.31 -0.33 -20.03
CA LYS A 93 2.01 -1.74 -19.74
C LYS A 93 0.76 -1.85 -18.86
N SER A 94 -0.17 -2.74 -19.26
CA SER A 94 -1.46 -2.93 -18.59
C SER A 94 -1.36 -3.59 -17.21
N ASP A 95 -0.28 -4.34 -16.96
CA ASP A 95 0.03 -5.01 -15.70
C ASP A 95 0.83 -4.13 -14.71
N CYS A 96 1.19 -2.90 -15.11
CA CYS A 96 1.92 -1.95 -14.28
C CYS A 96 0.97 -1.08 -13.46
N GLY A 97 0.62 -1.52 -12.25
CA GLY A 97 -0.25 -0.80 -11.32
C GLY A 97 0.24 0.62 -11.01
N LEU A 98 1.55 0.80 -10.76
CA LEU A 98 2.19 2.10 -10.55
C LEU A 98 1.86 3.10 -11.66
N CYS A 99 2.11 2.72 -12.91
CA CYS A 99 1.87 3.60 -14.07
C CYS A 99 0.37 3.74 -14.36
N GLY A 100 -0.41 2.68 -14.18
CA GLY A 100 -1.86 2.66 -14.38
C GLY A 100 -2.59 3.62 -13.43
N ILE A 101 -2.26 3.57 -12.13
CA ILE A 101 -2.79 4.48 -11.11
C ILE A 101 -2.37 5.91 -11.42
N MET A 102 -1.09 6.14 -11.75
CA MET A 102 -0.64 7.48 -12.06
C MET A 102 -1.32 8.08 -13.28
N LYS A 103 -1.65 7.29 -14.31
CA LYS A 103 -2.35 7.77 -15.50
C LYS A 103 -3.85 7.95 -15.28
N ASN A 104 -4.50 7.00 -14.64
CA ASN A 104 -5.95 6.88 -14.61
C ASN A 104 -6.59 7.18 -13.25
N SER A 105 -5.78 7.55 -12.25
CA SER A 105 -6.16 7.62 -10.83
C SER A 105 -6.49 6.25 -10.24
N PHE A 106 -6.83 6.24 -8.95
CA PHE A 106 -7.50 5.11 -8.34
C PHE A 106 -8.88 4.90 -8.97
N LYS A 107 -9.25 3.62 -9.08
CA LYS A 107 -10.55 3.17 -9.56
C LYS A 107 -11.03 2.13 -8.57
N VAL A 108 -12.13 2.41 -7.86
CA VAL A 108 -12.74 1.43 -6.96
C VAL A 108 -12.98 0.12 -7.71
N SER A 109 -13.47 0.18 -8.95
CA SER A 109 -13.68 -1.02 -9.80
C SER A 109 -12.42 -1.82 -10.17
N LYS A 110 -11.22 -1.30 -9.89
CA LYS A 110 -9.93 -1.96 -10.18
C LYS A 110 -9.08 -2.19 -8.94
N SER A 111 -9.54 -1.81 -7.75
CA SER A 111 -8.81 -2.18 -6.54
C SER A 111 -8.82 -3.70 -6.41
N LYS A 112 -7.70 -4.33 -6.08
CA LYS A 112 -7.64 -5.77 -5.83
C LYS A 112 -6.99 -5.96 -4.47
N SER A 113 -7.64 -6.73 -3.62
CA SER A 113 -7.23 -6.96 -2.23
C SER A 113 -5.91 -7.68 -2.03
N ASP A 114 -5.44 -8.37 -3.06
CA ASP A 114 -4.29 -9.27 -2.99
C ASP A 114 -3.17 -8.84 -3.94
N MET A 115 -3.26 -7.60 -4.43
CA MET A 115 -2.11 -6.91 -5.00
C MET A 115 -1.24 -6.38 -3.87
N PHE A 116 -0.53 -7.30 -3.21
CA PHE A 116 0.68 -6.97 -2.47
C PHE A 116 1.67 -6.23 -3.39
N VAL A 117 2.58 -5.47 -2.81
CA VAL A 117 3.64 -4.83 -3.60
C VAL A 117 4.46 -5.91 -4.31
N LYS A 118 4.39 -5.91 -5.63
CA LYS A 118 5.05 -6.90 -6.48
C LYS A 118 5.85 -6.18 -7.54
N SER A 119 7.15 -6.45 -7.61
CA SER A 119 7.94 -6.17 -8.80
C SER A 119 7.73 -7.34 -9.76
N LEU A 120 7.01 -7.09 -10.85
CA LEU A 120 6.87 -8.04 -11.96
C LEU A 120 8.04 -7.91 -12.95
N HIS A 121 8.94 -6.95 -12.73
CA HIS A 121 10.13 -6.81 -13.53
C HIS A 121 11.24 -7.73 -13.00
N HIS A 122 11.46 -8.86 -13.68
CA HIS A 122 12.39 -9.91 -13.29
C HIS A 122 13.86 -9.47 -13.08
N ARG A 123 14.27 -8.30 -13.59
CA ARG A 123 15.64 -7.78 -13.44
C ARG A 123 15.78 -6.73 -12.33
N SER A 124 14.68 -6.37 -11.66
CA SER A 124 14.67 -5.29 -10.68
C SER A 124 14.02 -5.73 -9.38
N GLN A 125 14.81 -5.65 -8.30
CA GLN A 125 14.34 -5.85 -6.92
C GLN A 125 13.65 -4.60 -6.36
N LEU A 126 13.50 -3.54 -7.17
CA LEU A 126 12.92 -2.29 -6.73
C LEU A 126 11.39 -2.38 -6.69
N HIS A 127 10.86 -2.16 -5.50
CA HIS A 127 9.44 -2.10 -5.19
C HIS A 127 8.97 -0.64 -5.17
N ALA A 128 7.68 -0.43 -5.41
CA ALA A 128 7.05 0.89 -5.37
C ALA A 128 5.89 0.91 -4.37
N MET A 129 5.93 1.89 -3.47
CA MET A 129 4.88 2.17 -2.50
C MET A 129 4.37 3.59 -2.70
N PHE A 130 3.07 3.78 -2.90
CA PHE A 130 2.50 5.12 -2.88
C PHE A 130 2.32 5.62 -1.46
N ILE A 131 2.59 6.90 -1.25
CA ILE A 131 2.00 7.68 -0.17
C ILE A 131 0.84 8.46 -0.76
N CYS A 132 -0.33 8.29 -0.18
CA CYS A 132 -1.57 8.91 -0.62
C CYS A 132 -2.14 9.80 0.46
N GLN A 133 -2.72 10.93 0.06
CA GLN A 133 -3.62 11.68 0.92
C GLN A 133 -5.02 11.07 0.81
N VAL A 134 -5.59 10.71 1.95
CA VAL A 134 -6.84 9.95 2.08
C VAL A 134 -7.81 10.67 3.00
N ILE A 135 -9.02 10.92 2.52
CA ILE A 135 -10.13 11.42 3.33
C ILE A 135 -10.75 10.21 4.03
N SER A 136 -10.47 10.09 5.32
CA SER A 136 -10.95 9.03 6.22
C SER A 136 -11.11 9.57 7.66
N GLU A 137 -11.82 10.69 7.78
CA GLU A 137 -11.99 11.40 9.05
C GLU A 137 -13.06 10.76 9.93
N ARG A 138 -14.08 10.15 9.32
CA ARG A 138 -15.16 9.45 10.00
C ARG A 138 -15.11 7.97 9.65
N PRO A 139 -14.12 7.22 10.17
CA PRO A 139 -14.02 5.80 9.91
C PRO A 139 -15.10 5.03 10.65
N GLN A 140 -15.74 4.10 9.95
CA GLN A 140 -16.52 3.05 10.57
C GLN A 140 -15.58 1.92 10.95
N TYR A 141 -15.40 1.67 12.24
CA TYR A 141 -14.57 0.57 12.72
C TYR A 141 -15.26 -0.77 12.51
N MET A 142 -14.51 -1.75 12.00
CA MET A 142 -15.00 -3.09 11.73
C MET A 142 -14.10 -4.13 12.39
N MET A 143 -14.71 -4.99 13.20
CA MET A 143 -14.03 -6.13 13.83
C MET A 143 -14.05 -7.38 12.94
N VAL A 144 -15.04 -7.50 12.06
CA VAL A 144 -15.23 -8.66 11.17
C VAL A 144 -15.26 -8.21 9.71
N ALA A 145 -14.73 -9.04 8.81
CA ALA A 145 -14.77 -8.78 7.38
C ALA A 145 -16.22 -8.73 6.87
N SER A 146 -16.57 -7.68 6.11
CA SER A 146 -17.83 -7.59 5.38
C SER A 146 -17.57 -7.52 3.88
N GLN A 147 -17.59 -8.69 3.24
CA GLN A 147 -17.16 -8.85 1.85
C GLN A 147 -18.12 -8.23 0.81
N LYS A 148 -19.38 -8.00 1.19
CA LYS A 148 -20.42 -7.45 0.29
C LYS A 148 -20.64 -5.95 0.47
N ARG A 149 -19.86 -5.31 1.35
CA ARG A 149 -20.00 -3.88 1.65
C ARG A 149 -19.56 -3.04 0.45
N THR A 150 -20.46 -2.21 -0.06
CA THR A 150 -20.20 -1.29 -1.19
C THR A 150 -20.05 0.17 -0.77
N ALA A 151 -20.32 0.47 0.50
CA ALA A 151 -20.19 1.79 1.12
C ALA A 151 -20.08 1.63 2.65
N PRO A 152 -19.51 2.61 3.38
CA PRO A 152 -19.64 2.63 4.83
C PRO A 152 -21.11 2.92 5.21
N ASP A 153 -21.48 2.70 6.47
CA ASP A 153 -22.82 3.05 6.96
C ASP A 153 -23.05 4.57 6.89
N PRO A 154 -24.31 5.04 6.84
CA PRO A 154 -24.62 6.47 6.83
C PRO A 154 -23.92 7.21 7.99
N GLY A 155 -23.27 8.34 7.66
CA GLY A 155 -22.51 9.15 8.62
C GLY A 155 -20.99 8.95 8.58
N TYR A 156 -20.53 7.86 7.96
CA TYR A 156 -19.10 7.54 7.81
C TYR A 156 -18.58 7.82 6.40
N ASP A 157 -17.28 8.07 6.26
CA ASP A 157 -16.62 8.34 4.97
C ASP A 157 -15.68 7.21 4.51
N SER A 158 -15.39 6.28 5.41
CA SER A 158 -14.43 5.20 5.25
C SER A 158 -14.76 4.06 6.22
N VAL A 159 -14.14 2.90 5.98
CA VAL A 159 -14.14 1.76 6.91
C VAL A 159 -12.72 1.56 7.41
N GLU A 160 -12.55 1.26 8.69
CA GLU A 160 -11.26 0.85 9.25
C GLU A 160 -11.38 -0.55 9.87
N GLY A 161 -10.74 -1.53 9.26
CA GLY A 161 -10.63 -2.86 9.82
C GLY A 161 -9.60 -2.85 10.94
N LEU A 162 -9.98 -3.37 12.10
CA LEU A 162 -9.14 -3.37 13.30
C LEU A 162 -8.17 -4.55 13.33
N ALA A 163 -7.01 -4.35 13.96
CA ALA A 163 -6.05 -5.41 14.20
C ALA A 163 -6.50 -6.35 15.33
N MET A 164 -5.95 -7.56 15.41
CA MET A 164 -6.26 -8.54 16.46
C MET A 164 -6.04 -7.99 17.88
N GLY A 165 -4.99 -7.19 18.07
CA GLY A 165 -4.71 -6.53 19.36
C GLY A 165 -5.76 -5.47 19.75
N GLU A 166 -6.68 -5.13 18.85
CA GLU A 166 -7.72 -4.12 19.01
C GLU A 166 -9.14 -4.72 18.91
N GLY A 167 -9.25 -6.05 18.98
CA GLY A 167 -10.52 -6.78 18.88
C GLY A 167 -10.99 -7.06 17.45
N GLY A 168 -10.18 -6.78 16.43
CA GLY A 168 -10.48 -7.14 15.04
C GLY A 168 -9.90 -8.49 14.60
N ILE A 169 -10.01 -8.79 13.31
CA ILE A 169 -9.50 -10.04 12.71
C ILE A 169 -8.26 -9.84 11.82
N LEU A 170 -7.85 -8.59 11.61
CA LEU A 170 -6.72 -8.30 10.74
C LEU A 170 -5.42 -8.39 11.53
N THR A 171 -4.32 -8.73 10.84
CA THR A 171 -2.99 -8.60 11.45
C THR A 171 -2.66 -7.14 11.72
N GLU A 172 -3.10 -6.24 10.83
CA GLU A 172 -2.82 -4.81 10.87
C GLU A 172 -4.07 -4.01 10.50
N ARG A 173 -4.12 -2.73 10.87
CA ARG A 173 -5.22 -1.84 10.49
C ARG A 173 -5.29 -1.62 8.98
N GLU A 174 -6.49 -1.65 8.44
CA GLU A 174 -6.77 -1.37 7.02
C GLU A 174 -7.85 -0.29 6.88
N THR A 175 -7.57 0.77 6.13
CA THR A 175 -8.55 1.81 5.80
C THR A 175 -9.08 1.63 4.39
N VAL A 176 -10.39 1.49 4.24
CA VAL A 176 -11.08 1.37 2.95
C VAL A 176 -11.89 2.63 2.66
N VAL A 177 -11.65 3.23 1.49
CA VAL A 177 -12.47 4.30 0.94
C VAL A 177 -13.24 3.82 -0.29
N TYR A 178 -14.48 4.28 -0.42
CA TYR A 178 -15.41 3.78 -1.43
C TYR A 178 -15.60 4.74 -2.60
N ARG A 179 -14.71 5.74 -2.73
CA ARG A 179 -14.76 6.75 -3.79
C ARG A 179 -13.38 7.00 -4.36
N ASP A 180 -13.31 7.09 -5.70
CA ASP A 180 -12.08 7.40 -6.44
C ASP A 180 -11.45 8.75 -6.03
N ASP A 181 -12.28 9.70 -5.58
CA ASP A 181 -11.84 11.05 -5.17
C ASP A 181 -11.55 11.16 -3.66
N ALA A 182 -11.76 10.12 -2.87
CA ALA A 182 -11.34 10.08 -1.47
C ALA A 182 -9.83 9.90 -1.29
N ILE A 183 -9.11 9.52 -2.35
CA ILE A 183 -7.69 9.17 -2.30
C ILE A 183 -6.91 9.78 -3.47
N VAL A 184 -5.74 10.34 -3.19
CA VAL A 184 -4.84 10.90 -4.21
C VAL A 184 -3.38 10.56 -3.92
N PRO A 185 -2.61 10.03 -4.89
CA PRO A 185 -1.19 9.77 -4.67
C PRO A 185 -0.41 11.09 -4.69
N VAL A 186 0.40 11.32 -3.66
CA VAL A 186 1.20 12.55 -3.49
C VAL A 186 2.70 12.28 -3.60
N ALA A 187 3.14 11.09 -3.22
CA ALA A 187 4.52 10.63 -3.37
C ALA A 187 4.59 9.11 -3.69
N VAL A 188 5.75 8.67 -4.15
CA VAL A 188 6.12 7.27 -4.36
C VAL A 188 7.47 7.02 -3.72
N ILE A 189 7.53 6.02 -2.86
CA ILE A 189 8.77 5.48 -2.31
C ILE A 189 9.19 4.29 -3.17
N MET A 190 10.41 4.36 -3.67
CA MET A 190 11.10 3.26 -4.32
C MET A 190 12.06 2.64 -3.31
N TYR A 191 11.87 1.37 -3.01
CA TYR A 191 12.63 0.67 -1.98
C TYR A 191 12.96 -0.75 -2.40
N GLU A 192 13.98 -1.32 -1.78
CA GLU A 192 14.33 -2.73 -1.90
C GLU A 192 14.08 -3.41 -0.56
N THR A 193 13.87 -4.72 -0.59
CA THR A 193 13.80 -5.54 0.62
C THR A 193 14.88 -6.59 0.60
N SER A 194 15.55 -6.78 1.73
CA SER A 194 16.42 -7.94 1.97
C SER A 194 15.88 -8.76 3.13
N PRO A 195 16.06 -10.10 3.14
CA PRO A 195 15.81 -10.89 4.33
C PRO A 195 16.70 -10.40 5.48
N TYR A 196 16.17 -10.45 6.70
CA TYR A 196 16.96 -10.19 7.90
C TYR A 196 18.02 -11.30 8.05
N LYS A 197 19.31 -10.96 8.01
CA LYS A 197 20.37 -11.91 8.39
C LYS A 197 20.37 -12.01 9.91
N ARG A 198 19.92 -13.13 10.48
CA ARG A 198 20.28 -13.50 11.85
C ARG A 198 21.80 -13.64 11.89
N ILE A 199 22.49 -12.69 12.52
CA ILE A 199 23.88 -12.88 12.94
C ILE A 199 23.87 -14.13 13.85
N GLY A 200 24.78 -15.06 13.58
CA GLY A 200 24.70 -16.44 14.06
C GLY A 200 24.48 -16.58 15.57
N MET A 201 23.41 -17.29 15.94
CA MET A 201 23.36 -18.03 17.19
C MET A 201 23.78 -19.46 16.86
N SER A 202 25.09 -19.71 16.88
CA SER A 202 25.60 -21.06 17.11
C SER A 202 25.31 -21.43 18.56
N ASN A 203 24.69 -22.59 18.75
CA ASN A 203 24.39 -23.28 20.01
C ASN A 203 23.17 -22.78 20.79
N ILE A 204 21.99 -23.36 20.49
CA ILE A 204 20.98 -23.65 21.52
C ILE A 204 20.70 -25.14 21.47
N ILE A 205 21.03 -25.78 22.59
CA ILE A 205 20.70 -27.15 22.96
C ILE A 205 19.18 -27.32 22.84
N THR A 206 18.74 -28.32 22.08
CA THR A 206 17.35 -28.77 22.04
C THR A 206 16.94 -29.41 23.38
N PRO A 207 15.78 -29.03 23.95
CA PRO A 207 15.05 -29.94 24.82
C PRO A 207 13.77 -30.43 24.14
N GLY A 208 13.64 -31.76 24.04
CA GLY A 208 12.37 -32.47 24.12
C GLY A 208 11.45 -32.40 22.90
N ALA A 209 11.59 -33.37 22.00
CA ALA A 209 10.49 -33.79 21.13
C ALA A 209 9.34 -34.41 21.95
N PRO A 210 8.07 -34.20 21.57
CA PRO A 210 7.01 -35.15 21.86
C PRO A 210 6.64 -35.98 20.63
N LEU A 211 6.30 -37.23 20.92
CA LEU A 211 5.86 -38.31 20.05
C LEU A 211 4.68 -37.94 19.13
N ALA A 212 4.67 -38.63 17.98
CA ALA A 212 3.57 -38.71 17.04
C ALA A 212 2.31 -39.39 17.62
N ALA A 213 1.15 -38.98 17.13
CA ALA A 213 -0.04 -39.83 17.04
C ALA A 213 -0.81 -39.51 15.75
N ALA A 214 -1.21 -40.57 15.05
CA ALA A 214 -1.87 -40.58 13.75
C ALA A 214 -3.41 -40.58 13.87
N GLY A 215 -4.09 -40.21 12.77
CA GLY A 215 -5.42 -40.72 12.43
C GLY A 215 -6.47 -39.66 12.06
N GLY A 216 -7.14 -39.85 10.90
CA GLY A 216 -8.46 -39.26 10.65
C GLY A 216 -8.68 -38.71 9.24
N VAL A 217 -9.40 -39.48 8.41
CA VAL A 217 -9.82 -39.20 7.03
C VAL A 217 -11.03 -38.25 7.00
N GLY A 218 -11.08 -37.29 6.08
CA GLY A 218 -12.27 -36.46 5.82
C GLY A 218 -12.12 -35.56 4.58
N ALA A 219 -13.03 -35.74 3.61
CA ALA A 219 -13.03 -35.10 2.29
C ALA A 219 -12.99 -33.56 2.32
N ARG A 220 -12.20 -32.95 1.43
CA ARG A 220 -12.17 -31.49 1.20
C ARG A 220 -13.10 -31.10 0.05
N PRO A 221 -13.99 -30.10 0.21
CA PRO A 221 -14.68 -29.50 -0.91
C PRO A 221 -13.74 -28.61 -1.73
N LEU A 222 -13.94 -28.60 -3.05
CA LEU A 222 -13.24 -27.72 -3.99
C LEU A 222 -13.51 -26.25 -3.67
N PRO A 223 -12.50 -25.36 -3.71
CA PRO A 223 -12.73 -23.94 -3.48
C PRO A 223 -13.53 -23.32 -4.63
N PRO A 224 -14.48 -22.40 -4.35
CA PRO A 224 -15.21 -21.71 -5.39
C PRO A 224 -14.30 -20.77 -6.20
N ARG A 225 -14.61 -20.61 -7.49
CA ARG A 225 -13.94 -19.70 -8.42
C ARG A 225 -13.90 -18.26 -7.87
N PRO A 226 -12.79 -17.51 -8.06
CA PRO A 226 -12.67 -16.17 -7.52
C PRO A 226 -13.47 -15.16 -8.35
N THR A 227 -14.48 -14.51 -7.73
CA THR A 227 -15.12 -13.31 -8.27
C THR A 227 -14.59 -12.04 -7.60
N ARG A 228 -14.17 -11.12 -8.48
CA ARG A 228 -13.87 -9.67 -8.37
C ARG A 228 -13.78 -9.06 -6.97
N ARG A 229 -12.56 -8.68 -6.61
CA ARG A 229 -12.10 -8.15 -5.32
C ARG A 229 -12.00 -6.62 -5.37
N THR A 230 -12.11 -5.97 -4.22
CA THR A 230 -11.77 -4.55 -3.97
C THR A 230 -11.37 -4.38 -2.51
N PHE A 231 -10.07 -4.43 -2.18
CA PHE A 231 -9.55 -4.00 -0.86
C PHE A 231 -8.23 -3.26 -1.05
N LEU A 232 -8.01 -2.19 -0.28
CA LEU A 232 -6.76 -1.43 -0.27
C LEU A 232 -6.59 -0.71 1.08
N SER A 233 -5.84 -1.31 2.02
CA SER A 233 -4.58 -0.74 2.53
C SER A 233 -3.89 -1.75 3.47
N LYS A 234 -3.40 -2.89 2.97
CA LYS A 234 -2.44 -3.69 3.75
C LYS A 234 -1.07 -3.01 3.71
N LEU A 235 -0.67 -2.44 4.83
CA LEU A 235 0.69 -2.60 5.30
C LEU A 235 0.90 -4.10 5.58
N PHE A 236 1.47 -4.80 4.60
CA PHE A 236 2.42 -5.90 4.77
C PHE A 236 2.31 -6.90 5.95
N GLY A 237 1.93 -8.15 5.64
CA GLY A 237 2.12 -9.41 6.40
C GLY A 237 1.71 -10.62 5.55
N PRO A 238 2.31 -11.82 5.73
CA PRO A 238 2.77 -12.79 4.72
C PRO A 238 1.86 -13.10 3.52
#